data_AF-A0A7X8CGU6-F1
#
_entry.id   AF-A0A7X8CGU6-F1
#
_cell.length_a   1.000
_cell.length_b   1.000
_cell.length_c   1.000
_cell.angle_alpha   90.00
_cell.angle_beta   90.00
_cell.angle_gamma   90.00
#
_symmetry.space_group_name_H-M   'P 1'
#
loop_
_entity.id
_entity.type
_entity.pdbx_description
1 polymer ?
#
loop_
_entity_poly.entity_id
_entity_poly.type
_entity_poly.pdbx_seq_one_letter_code
_entity_poly.pdbx_strand_id
1 'polypeptide(L)'
;MNQEKKERRLIVREMELKDIPTILTISEESFIKPWTEEQLLRELDAKTSPFSHSFVLEYGEIIIGFINFWLTFESATINLIAIRSFAKRHGLGSLLLQDALTRIGQIGTIQTVTLEVRTHNIEAINFYQKHGFSILLKKSSYYDNGDDAFYMIKLIKESTRTILAIESSCDETSVAITRNGKLLSNIVATQIKMHQKYGGVMPEMASRLHTENITIVLKEALDEAKITLDEIDAFAVTRGPGLIGALHVGLQAAKTLALIYKKPLIPVHHLAAHIYANEFVKELKFPLIALVVSGGNTELVYMRGHFNFEIIGQTKDDAVGECYDKVARVLGLGYPGGVPIDKLARKGTHRYNLPSPALQNGYDFSYSGLKTHVINLINNTKQRGGSIVVEDLCASFQETAMDALVNKTKKAFEEFEIKQIVLAGGVSANSYLRERILQLAEENKVDAIVPPLWCTTDQAAMIAKTAEYLYDLQLFAPLSLGVDPNWQINEFDNFNTN
;
A
#
# COMPACT_ATOMS: atom_id res chain seq x y z
N MET A 1 -60.68 22.23 13.52
CA MET A 1 -59.59 21.46 14.15
C MET A 1 -58.77 20.81 13.03
N ASN A 2 -57.98 21.61 12.32
CA ASN A 2 -57.09 21.16 11.25
C ASN A 2 -55.84 22.04 11.35
N GLN A 3 -54.89 21.62 12.19
CA GLN A 3 -53.52 22.11 12.14
C GLN A 3 -52.67 20.97 11.60
N GLU A 4 -52.06 21.29 10.47
CA GLU A 4 -51.19 20.48 9.65
C GLU A 4 -50.12 19.76 10.49
N LYS A 5 -50.03 18.44 10.33
CA LYS A 5 -48.78 17.71 10.58
C LYS A 5 -47.76 18.19 9.55
N LYS A 6 -47.04 19.29 9.83
CA LYS A 6 -45.78 19.60 9.14
C LYS A 6 -44.86 18.39 9.28
N GLU A 7 -44.58 17.71 8.17
CA GLU A 7 -43.53 16.69 8.11
C GLU A 7 -42.23 17.32 8.61
N ARG A 8 -41.68 16.81 9.72
CA ARG A 8 -40.39 17.26 10.25
C ARG A 8 -39.31 16.76 9.30
N ARG A 9 -38.67 17.66 8.55
CA ARG A 9 -37.59 17.35 7.61
C ARG A 9 -36.22 17.56 8.26
N LEU A 10 -35.26 16.72 7.87
CA LEU A 10 -33.84 16.94 8.15
C LEU A 10 -33.28 17.94 7.15
N ILE A 11 -32.58 18.96 7.64
CA ILE A 11 -32.03 20.04 6.81
C ILE A 11 -30.59 20.33 7.26
N VAL A 12 -29.66 20.44 6.31
CA VAL A 12 -28.34 21.01 6.56
C VAL A 12 -28.33 22.43 6.01
N ARG A 13 -28.02 23.41 6.86
CA ARG A 13 -27.95 24.83 6.49
C ARG A 13 -26.72 25.50 7.10
N GLU A 14 -26.36 26.67 6.59
CA GLU A 14 -25.31 27.49 7.20
C GLU A 14 -25.67 27.84 8.64
N MET A 15 -24.65 27.84 9.50
CA MET A 15 -24.75 28.26 10.89
C MET A 15 -24.90 29.78 10.96
N GLU A 16 -25.83 30.25 11.78
CA GLU A 16 -26.08 31.67 12.03
C GLU A 16 -25.66 32.05 13.46
N LEU A 17 -25.43 33.35 13.71
CA LEU A 17 -25.08 33.86 15.04
C LEU A 17 -26.08 33.46 16.13
N LYS A 18 -27.37 33.35 15.78
CA LYS A 18 -28.44 32.93 16.71
C LYS A 18 -28.30 31.46 17.17
N ASP A 19 -27.54 30.65 16.43
CA ASP A 19 -27.37 29.23 16.70
C ASP A 19 -26.31 28.96 17.79
N ILE A 20 -25.38 29.92 18.01
CA ILE A 20 -24.21 29.76 18.89
C ILE A 20 -24.55 29.20 20.27
N PRO A 21 -25.57 29.68 21.00
CA PRO A 21 -25.92 29.11 22.31
C PRO A 21 -26.21 27.61 22.23
N THR A 22 -26.88 27.17 21.16
CA THR A 22 -27.18 25.75 20.95
C THR A 22 -25.93 24.96 20.58
N ILE A 23 -25.02 25.54 19.78
CA ILE A 23 -23.75 24.92 19.39
C ILE A 23 -22.83 24.73 20.59
N LEU A 24 -22.78 25.70 21.51
CA LEU A 24 -22.04 25.57 22.77
C LEU A 24 -22.54 24.37 23.58
N THR A 25 -23.85 24.20 23.72
CA THR A 25 -24.42 23.02 24.41
C THR A 25 -24.02 21.71 23.74
N ILE A 26 -24.10 21.63 22.40
CA ILE A 26 -23.70 20.42 21.67
C ILE A 26 -22.20 20.14 21.84
N SER A 27 -21.39 21.19 21.88
CA SER A 27 -19.94 21.10 22.02
C SER A 27 -19.55 20.60 23.42
N GLU A 28 -20.19 21.10 24.47
CA GLU A 28 -20.01 20.64 25.85
C GLU A 28 -20.40 19.16 26.02
N GLU A 29 -21.43 18.70 25.32
CA GLU A 29 -21.81 17.28 25.29
C GLU A 29 -20.80 16.37 24.57
N SER A 30 -19.99 16.94 23.67
CA SER A 30 -19.25 16.16 22.66
C SER A 30 -17.73 16.22 22.79
N PHE A 31 -17.19 17.27 23.40
CA PHE A 31 -15.74 17.52 23.43
C PHE A 31 -15.23 17.74 24.85
N ILE A 32 -14.04 17.22 25.14
CA ILE A 32 -13.34 17.41 26.42
C ILE A 32 -13.02 18.90 26.65
N LYS A 33 -12.68 19.61 25.56
CA LYS A 33 -12.39 21.05 25.56
C LYS A 33 -13.16 21.69 24.39
N PRO A 34 -14.43 22.08 24.59
CA PRO A 34 -15.22 22.71 23.54
C PRO A 34 -14.66 24.09 23.18
N TRP A 35 -14.96 24.57 21.96
CA TRP A 35 -14.71 25.96 21.60
C TRP A 35 -15.50 26.92 22.48
N THR A 36 -14.90 28.05 22.82
CA THR A 36 -15.58 29.13 23.54
C THR A 36 -16.54 29.88 22.62
N GLU A 37 -17.46 30.63 23.21
CA GLU A 37 -18.35 31.52 22.45
C GLU A 37 -17.56 32.49 21.57
N GLU A 38 -16.47 33.05 22.09
CA GLU A 38 -15.59 33.94 21.35
C GLU A 38 -14.93 33.26 20.15
N GLN A 39 -14.51 31.99 20.29
CA GLN A 39 -13.96 31.23 19.18
C GLN A 39 -15.03 30.97 18.11
N LEU A 40 -16.23 30.53 18.48
CA LEU A 40 -17.33 30.32 17.53
C LEU A 40 -17.73 31.61 16.81
N LEU A 41 -17.76 32.75 17.52
CA LEU A 41 -18.03 34.06 16.93
C LEU A 41 -16.99 34.44 15.87
N ARG A 42 -15.70 34.22 16.16
CA ARG A 42 -14.61 34.49 15.20
C ARG A 42 -14.70 33.62 13.96
N GLU A 43 -15.15 32.37 14.10
CA GLU A 43 -15.33 31.46 12.96
C GLU A 43 -16.50 31.84 12.05
N LEU A 44 -17.53 32.49 12.59
CA LEU A 44 -18.69 32.96 11.81
C LEU A 44 -18.50 34.37 11.24
N ASP A 45 -17.56 35.16 11.76
CA ASP A 45 -17.26 36.47 11.20
C ASP A 45 -16.34 36.34 9.97
N ALA A 46 -16.92 36.58 8.79
CA ALA A 46 -16.23 36.55 7.51
C ALA A 46 -15.04 37.52 7.43
N LYS A 47 -14.95 38.55 8.29
CA LYS A 47 -13.79 39.43 8.36
C LYS A 47 -12.61 38.78 9.09
N THR A 48 -12.88 37.96 10.10
CA THR A 48 -11.86 37.32 10.92
C THR A 48 -11.49 35.93 10.44
N SER A 49 -12.43 35.20 9.84
CA SER A 49 -12.21 33.83 9.34
C SER A 49 -12.86 33.63 7.96
N PRO A 50 -12.36 34.30 6.90
CA PRO A 50 -12.97 34.27 5.56
C PRO A 50 -12.97 32.89 4.90
N PHE A 51 -12.21 31.94 5.46
CA PHE A 51 -12.09 30.58 4.93
C PHE A 51 -12.82 29.53 5.78
N SER A 52 -13.52 29.96 6.83
CA SER A 52 -14.25 29.07 7.71
C SER A 52 -15.68 28.91 7.27
N HIS A 53 -16.13 27.65 7.26
CA HIS A 53 -17.47 27.29 6.87
C HIS A 53 -18.09 26.42 7.96
N SER A 54 -19.23 26.88 8.47
CA SER A 54 -19.95 26.25 9.56
C SER A 54 -21.37 25.91 9.13
N PHE A 55 -21.77 24.66 9.32
CA PHE A 55 -23.11 24.17 8.99
C PHE A 55 -23.74 23.49 10.19
N VAL A 56 -25.07 23.60 10.28
CA VAL A 56 -25.89 22.93 11.30
C VAL A 56 -26.80 21.91 10.65
N LEU A 57 -27.02 20.80 11.36
CA LEU A 57 -28.03 19.80 11.03
C LEU A 57 -29.27 20.04 11.91
N GLU A 58 -30.39 20.29 11.27
CA GLU A 58 -31.68 20.57 11.91
C GLU A 58 -32.69 19.46 11.66
N TYR A 59 -33.51 19.17 12.67
CA TYR A 59 -34.72 18.37 12.54
C TYR A 59 -35.92 19.17 13.04
N GLY A 60 -36.72 19.68 12.10
CA GLY A 60 -37.72 20.70 12.41
C GLY A 60 -37.05 22.02 12.78
N GLU A 61 -37.24 22.50 14.01
CA GLU A 61 -36.62 23.74 14.54
C GLU A 61 -35.51 23.44 15.56
N ILE A 62 -35.12 22.18 15.70
CA ILE A 62 -34.11 21.75 16.68
C ILE A 62 -32.81 21.45 15.97
N ILE A 63 -31.74 22.16 16.34
CA ILE A 63 -30.38 21.84 15.91
C ILE A 63 -29.90 20.60 16.68
N ILE A 64 -29.59 19.55 15.91
CA ILE A 64 -29.18 18.24 16.43
C ILE A 64 -27.71 17.92 16.14
N GLY A 65 -27.02 18.75 15.38
CA GLY A 65 -25.59 18.60 15.12
C GLY A 65 -25.00 19.77 14.35
N PHE A 66 -23.68 19.79 14.24
CA PHE A 66 -22.96 20.79 13.46
C PHE A 66 -21.62 20.26 12.94
N ILE A 67 -21.10 20.92 11.92
CA ILE A 67 -19.78 20.69 11.35
C ILE A 67 -19.14 22.03 11.00
N ASN A 68 -17.84 22.14 11.26
CA ASN A 68 -17.01 23.25 10.82
C ASN A 68 -15.80 22.71 10.05
N PHE A 69 -15.48 23.38 8.94
CA PHE A 69 -14.25 23.15 8.22
C PHE A 69 -13.64 24.47 7.71
N TRP A 70 -12.32 24.47 7.59
CA TRP A 70 -11.57 25.55 6.95
C TRP A 70 -11.20 25.15 5.54
N LEU A 71 -11.20 26.11 4.63
CA LEU A 71 -10.66 25.97 3.29
C LEU A 71 -9.26 26.59 3.21
N THR A 72 -8.39 25.95 2.46
CA THR A 72 -7.16 26.53 1.96
C THR A 72 -7.17 26.46 0.43
N PHE A 73 -6.05 26.77 -0.22
CA PHE A 73 -5.98 26.77 -1.68
C PHE A 73 -6.31 25.39 -2.28
N GLU A 74 -5.71 24.31 -1.75
CA GLU A 74 -5.85 22.94 -2.28
C GLU A 74 -6.39 21.93 -1.28
N SER A 75 -6.64 22.31 -0.02
CA SER A 75 -7.14 21.40 1.00
C SER A 75 -8.25 22.01 1.83
N ALA A 76 -9.07 21.16 2.44
CA ALA A 76 -10.00 21.56 3.48
C ALA A 76 -9.70 20.81 4.79
N THR A 77 -9.81 21.46 5.93
CA THR A 77 -9.60 20.83 7.24
C THR A 77 -10.90 20.79 8.01
N ILE A 78 -11.38 19.60 8.38
CA ILE A 78 -12.53 19.45 9.28
C ILE A 78 -12.03 19.67 10.71
N ASN A 79 -12.48 20.75 11.33
CA ASN A 79 -12.06 21.13 12.68
C ASN A 79 -12.96 20.51 13.74
N LEU A 80 -14.27 20.55 13.51
CA LEU A 80 -15.28 20.05 14.44
C LEU A 80 -16.41 19.35 13.70
N ILE A 81 -16.87 18.24 14.26
CA ILE A 81 -18.13 17.61 13.90
C ILE A 81 -18.75 17.02 15.16
N ALA A 82 -20.03 17.32 15.41
CA ALA A 82 -20.74 16.80 16.56
C ALA A 82 -22.23 16.57 16.26
N ILE A 83 -22.78 15.56 16.92
CA ILE A 83 -24.20 15.24 16.94
C ILE A 83 -24.62 15.15 18.41
N ARG A 84 -25.76 15.73 18.76
CA ARG A 84 -26.34 15.64 20.11
C ARG A 84 -26.42 14.20 20.59
N SER A 85 -26.12 13.98 21.86
CA SER A 85 -26.07 12.66 22.49
C SER A 85 -27.29 11.79 22.19
N PHE A 86 -28.51 12.33 22.29
CA PHE A 86 -29.76 11.62 22.01
C PHE A 86 -29.98 11.25 20.54
N ALA A 87 -29.29 11.92 19.61
CA ALA A 87 -29.43 11.74 18.16
C ALA A 87 -28.28 10.91 17.55
N LYS A 88 -27.28 10.51 18.35
CA LYS A 88 -26.17 9.65 17.89
C LYS A 88 -26.69 8.29 17.43
N ARG A 89 -25.88 7.58 16.62
CA ARG A 89 -26.13 6.21 16.12
C ARG A 89 -27.34 6.03 15.19
N HIS A 90 -27.85 7.11 14.61
CA HIS A 90 -28.92 7.10 13.59
C HIS A 90 -28.43 7.49 12.18
N GLY A 91 -27.11 7.45 11.92
CA GLY A 91 -26.53 7.84 10.63
C GLY A 91 -26.44 9.36 10.38
N LEU A 92 -26.88 10.18 11.33
CA LEU A 92 -26.91 11.64 11.18
C LEU A 92 -25.51 12.28 11.06
N GLY A 93 -24.51 11.72 11.75
CA GLY A 93 -23.11 12.13 11.56
C GLY A 93 -22.59 11.85 10.15
N SER A 94 -22.94 10.68 9.59
CA SER A 94 -22.60 10.34 8.20
C SER A 94 -23.24 11.29 7.20
N LEU A 95 -24.52 11.60 7.40
CA LEU A 95 -25.25 12.55 6.56
C LEU A 95 -24.58 13.93 6.57
N LEU A 96 -24.24 14.44 7.76
CA LEU A 96 -23.62 15.75 7.90
C LEU A 96 -22.22 15.81 7.31
N LEU A 97 -21.40 14.77 7.54
CA LEU A 97 -20.07 14.67 6.93
C LEU A 97 -20.15 14.57 5.40
N GLN A 98 -21.07 13.76 4.87
CA GLN A 98 -21.22 13.59 3.43
C GLN A 98 -21.69 14.87 2.74
N ASP A 99 -22.58 15.64 3.38
CA ASP A 99 -23.00 16.96 2.89
C ASP A 99 -21.81 17.93 2.82
N ALA A 100 -20.99 18.01 3.88
CA ALA A 100 -19.79 18.83 3.89
C ALA A 100 -18.78 18.40 2.82
N LEU A 101 -18.50 17.10 2.68
CA LEU A 101 -17.61 16.58 1.64
C LEU A 101 -18.12 16.89 0.23
N THR A 102 -19.44 16.84 0.02
CA THR A 102 -20.06 17.19 -1.26
C THR A 102 -19.87 18.68 -1.58
N ARG A 103 -20.05 19.56 -0.60
CA ARG A 103 -19.81 21.00 -0.74
C ARG A 103 -18.34 21.30 -1.02
N ILE A 104 -17.44 20.67 -0.27
CA ILE A 104 -15.99 20.81 -0.48
C ILE A 104 -15.61 20.35 -1.89
N GLY A 105 -16.16 19.23 -2.37
CA GLY A 105 -15.88 18.71 -3.71
C GLY A 105 -16.42 19.54 -4.87
N GLN A 106 -17.38 20.44 -4.62
CA GLN A 106 -17.81 21.41 -5.62
C GLN A 106 -16.79 22.54 -5.82
N ILE A 107 -15.86 22.72 -4.87
CA ILE A 107 -14.81 23.74 -4.94
C ILE A 107 -13.68 23.19 -5.80
N GLY A 108 -13.53 23.78 -6.99
CA GLY A 108 -12.69 23.24 -8.04
C GLY A 108 -11.19 23.10 -7.70
N THR A 109 -10.68 23.82 -6.70
CA THR A 109 -9.27 23.78 -6.32
C THR A 109 -8.96 22.76 -5.23
N ILE A 110 -9.96 22.31 -4.47
CA ILE A 110 -9.74 21.41 -3.33
C ILE A 110 -9.46 19.98 -3.82
N GLN A 111 -8.32 19.46 -3.41
CA GLN A 111 -7.85 18.11 -3.74
C GLN A 111 -7.99 17.17 -2.55
N THR A 112 -7.80 17.68 -1.33
CA THR A 112 -7.76 16.86 -0.11
C THR A 112 -8.62 17.43 1.01
N VAL A 113 -9.11 16.55 1.89
CA VAL A 113 -9.77 16.90 3.15
C VAL A 113 -9.02 16.24 4.28
N THR A 114 -8.64 17.00 5.29
CA THR A 114 -7.84 16.52 6.41
C THR A 114 -8.53 16.76 7.74
N LEU A 115 -8.16 16.00 8.76
CA LEU A 115 -8.64 16.19 10.13
C LEU A 115 -7.66 15.62 11.14
N GLU A 116 -7.76 16.09 12.38
CA GLU A 116 -7.08 15.50 13.54
C GLU A 116 -8.07 14.81 14.48
N VAL A 117 -7.71 13.61 14.93
CA VAL A 117 -8.49 12.85 15.91
C VAL A 117 -7.60 12.25 16.98
N ARG A 118 -8.03 12.27 18.25
CA ARG A 118 -7.30 11.63 19.36
C ARG A 118 -7.06 10.16 19.05
N THR A 119 -5.84 9.68 19.27
CA THR A 119 -5.45 8.29 18.97
C THR A 119 -6.26 7.25 19.76
N HIS A 120 -6.79 7.63 20.92
CA HIS A 120 -7.66 6.78 21.74
C HIS A 120 -9.16 6.89 21.41
N ASN A 121 -9.57 7.78 20.50
CA ASN A 121 -10.97 7.91 20.09
C ASN A 121 -11.32 6.95 18.94
N ILE A 122 -11.37 5.66 19.28
CA ILE A 122 -11.60 4.57 18.32
C ILE A 122 -12.93 4.71 17.56
N GLU A 123 -13.99 5.22 18.21
CA GLU A 123 -15.29 5.43 17.56
C GLU A 123 -15.19 6.47 16.43
N ALA A 124 -14.51 7.60 16.66
CA ALA A 124 -14.31 8.64 15.65
C ALA A 124 -13.37 8.17 14.52
N ILE A 125 -12.29 7.46 14.85
CA ILE A 125 -11.36 6.91 13.85
C ILE A 125 -12.10 5.97 12.89
N ASN A 126 -12.88 5.01 13.43
CA ASN A 126 -13.67 4.09 12.63
C ASN A 126 -14.74 4.83 11.81
N PHE A 127 -15.36 5.86 12.39
CA PHE A 127 -16.31 6.71 11.67
C PHE A 127 -15.66 7.39 10.46
N TYR A 128 -14.47 7.99 10.59
CA TYR A 128 -13.80 8.63 9.46
C TYR A 128 -13.28 7.63 8.42
N GLN A 129 -12.71 6.50 8.85
CA GLN A 129 -12.28 5.43 7.95
C GLN A 129 -13.42 4.91 7.09
N LYS A 130 -14.62 4.75 7.67
CA LYS A 130 -15.84 4.39 6.93
C LYS A 130 -16.20 5.40 5.82
N HIS A 131 -15.83 6.66 5.95
CA HIS A 131 -16.08 7.71 4.95
C HIS A 131 -14.87 7.93 4.02
N GLY A 132 -13.90 7.01 4.02
CA GLY A 132 -12.75 7.00 3.13
C GLY A 132 -11.61 7.93 3.55
N PHE A 133 -11.51 8.25 4.84
CA PHE A 133 -10.30 8.84 5.39
C PHE A 133 -9.30 7.75 5.77
N SER A 134 -8.01 7.97 5.48
CA SER A 134 -6.92 7.11 5.93
C SER A 134 -6.07 7.84 6.98
N ILE A 135 -5.49 7.12 7.94
CA ILE A 135 -4.51 7.69 8.85
C ILE A 135 -3.23 7.95 8.05
N LEU A 136 -2.80 9.21 7.97
CA LEU A 136 -1.57 9.60 7.30
C LEU A 136 -0.38 9.48 8.26
N LEU A 137 -0.49 10.07 9.44
CA LEU A 137 0.58 10.05 10.44
C LEU A 137 0.04 10.23 11.86
N LYS A 138 0.90 9.96 12.84
CA LYS A 138 0.65 10.21 14.26
C LYS A 138 1.44 11.44 14.73
N LYS A 139 0.75 12.46 15.26
CA LYS A 139 1.34 13.63 15.90
C LYS A 139 1.42 13.39 17.42
N SER A 140 2.64 13.35 17.96
CA SER A 140 2.86 13.16 19.39
C SER A 140 2.56 14.42 20.20
N SER A 141 1.89 14.26 21.35
CA SER A 141 1.54 15.36 22.27
C SER A 141 0.90 16.56 21.58
N TYR A 142 0.00 16.28 20.65
CA TYR A 142 -0.65 17.28 19.80
C TYR A 142 -1.67 18.13 20.55
N TYR A 143 -2.45 17.50 21.44
CA TYR A 143 -3.47 18.20 22.21
C TYR A 143 -2.88 18.79 23.50
N ASP A 144 -3.47 19.88 24.01
CA ASP A 144 -3.02 20.60 25.21
C ASP A 144 -2.83 19.72 26.46
N ASN A 145 -3.54 18.59 26.54
CA ASN A 145 -3.44 17.62 27.64
C ASN A 145 -2.32 16.58 27.45
N GLY A 146 -1.50 16.70 26.41
CA GLY A 146 -0.41 15.78 26.09
C GLY A 146 -0.83 14.57 25.24
N ASP A 147 -2.10 14.46 24.86
CA ASP A 147 -2.57 13.34 24.03
C ASP A 147 -2.06 13.45 22.58
N ASP A 148 -1.82 12.28 22.00
CA ASP A 148 -1.46 12.14 20.59
C ASP A 148 -2.69 12.29 19.67
N ALA A 149 -2.46 12.73 18.43
CA ALA A 149 -3.47 12.76 17.38
C ALA A 149 -3.07 11.90 16.18
N PHE A 150 -4.04 11.23 15.57
CA PHE A 150 -3.91 10.81 14.18
C PHE A 150 -4.29 11.98 13.28
N TYR A 151 -3.45 12.27 12.30
CA TYR A 151 -3.77 13.11 11.16
C TYR A 151 -4.35 12.21 10.08
N MET A 152 -5.61 12.44 9.71
CA MET A 152 -6.31 11.65 8.71
C MET A 152 -6.61 12.47 7.46
N ILE A 153 -6.61 11.82 6.30
CA ILE A 153 -6.76 12.45 4.99
C ILE A 153 -7.73 11.69 4.09
N LYS A 154 -8.51 12.43 3.29
CA LYS A 154 -9.38 11.96 2.22
C LYS A 154 -9.12 12.76 0.95
N LEU A 155 -9.05 12.10 -0.20
CA LEU A 155 -8.94 12.76 -1.50
C LEU A 155 -10.34 13.07 -2.05
N ILE A 156 -10.50 14.26 -2.65
CA ILE A 156 -11.78 14.79 -3.14
C ILE A 156 -11.79 14.98 -4.66
N LYS A 157 -10.68 15.44 -5.23
CA LYS A 157 -10.48 15.47 -6.67
C LYS A 157 -9.38 14.49 -7.03
N GLU A 158 -9.57 13.78 -8.14
CA GLU A 158 -8.46 13.20 -8.86
C GLU A 158 -7.55 14.35 -9.29
N SER A 159 -6.42 14.51 -8.59
CA SER A 159 -5.33 15.32 -9.09
C SER A 159 -4.99 14.78 -10.49
N THR A 160 -4.98 15.65 -11.49
CA THR A 160 -4.42 15.26 -12.78
C THR A 160 -2.92 15.12 -12.56
N ARG A 161 -2.45 13.91 -12.22
CA ARG A 161 -1.06 13.61 -11.89
C ARG A 161 -0.51 12.64 -12.91
N THR A 162 0.59 13.02 -13.52
CA THR A 162 1.38 12.17 -14.41
C THR A 162 2.65 11.77 -13.67
N ILE A 163 2.78 10.51 -13.28
CA ILE A 163 3.94 10.03 -12.52
C ILE A 163 4.86 9.27 -13.46
N LEU A 164 6.14 9.63 -13.48
CA LEU A 164 7.19 8.82 -14.10
C LEU A 164 7.93 8.07 -12.99
N ALA A 165 7.89 6.74 -13.03
CA ALA A 165 8.51 5.88 -12.04
C ALA A 165 9.70 5.12 -12.60
N ILE A 166 10.69 4.85 -11.74
CA ILE A 166 11.90 4.09 -12.06
C ILE A 166 12.06 2.93 -11.07
N GLU A 167 12.27 1.73 -11.59
CA GLU A 167 12.61 0.52 -10.82
C GLU A 167 13.98 -0.01 -11.30
N SER A 168 14.88 -0.23 -10.34
CA SER A 168 16.25 -0.73 -10.56
C SER A 168 16.82 -1.41 -9.31
N SER A 169 16.00 -2.10 -8.51
CA SER A 169 16.39 -2.70 -7.23
C SER A 169 17.27 -3.93 -7.39
N CYS A 170 17.09 -4.70 -8.46
CA CYS A 170 17.75 -5.99 -8.67
C CYS A 170 18.27 -6.17 -10.10
N ASP A 171 17.53 -6.83 -10.98
CA ASP A 171 17.99 -7.21 -12.33
C ASP A 171 17.01 -6.83 -13.46
N GLU A 172 15.98 -6.04 -13.14
CA GLU A 172 15.12 -5.35 -14.09
C GLU A 172 15.40 -3.84 -14.08
N THR A 173 15.71 -3.27 -15.25
CA THR A 173 15.69 -1.80 -15.42
C THR A 173 14.34 -1.43 -16.00
N SER A 174 13.52 -0.69 -15.26
CA SER A 174 12.18 -0.36 -15.74
C SER A 174 11.82 1.09 -15.53
N VAL A 175 11.07 1.63 -16.51
CA VAL A 175 10.45 2.95 -16.44
C VAL A 175 8.98 2.81 -16.83
N ALA A 176 8.10 3.40 -16.04
CA ALA A 176 6.68 3.42 -16.30
C ALA A 176 6.12 4.81 -16.10
N ILE A 177 5.04 5.09 -16.82
CA ILE A 177 4.34 6.37 -16.74
C ILE A 177 2.87 6.08 -16.47
N THR A 178 2.33 6.67 -15.42
CA THR A 178 0.88 6.65 -15.15
C THR A 178 0.32 8.05 -15.25
N ARG A 179 -0.97 8.16 -15.59
CA ARG A 179 -1.75 9.39 -15.54
C ARG A 179 -3.10 9.08 -14.89
N ASN A 180 -3.32 9.61 -13.69
CA ASN A 180 -4.55 9.43 -12.90
C ASN A 180 -4.94 7.97 -12.70
N GLY A 181 -4.01 7.13 -12.23
CA GLY A 181 -4.25 5.70 -12.01
C GLY A 181 -4.17 4.85 -13.27
N LYS A 182 -4.17 5.46 -14.46
CA LYS A 182 -4.05 4.74 -15.73
C LYS A 182 -2.61 4.60 -16.15
N LEU A 183 -2.18 3.37 -16.43
CA LEU A 183 -0.89 3.08 -17.02
C LEU A 183 -0.83 3.55 -18.49
N LEU A 184 0.13 4.42 -18.80
CA LEU A 184 0.40 4.91 -20.15
C LEU A 184 1.52 4.14 -20.83
N SER A 185 2.56 3.79 -20.08
CA SER A 185 3.66 2.94 -20.56
C SER A 185 4.30 2.17 -19.41
N ASN A 186 4.90 1.01 -19.74
CA ASN A 186 5.66 0.20 -18.78
C ASN A 186 6.75 -0.60 -19.51
N ILE A 187 7.95 -0.01 -19.58
CA ILE A 187 9.10 -0.59 -20.28
C ILE A 187 9.97 -1.32 -19.28
N VAL A 188 10.38 -2.55 -19.62
CA VAL A 188 11.23 -3.39 -18.78
C VAL A 188 12.39 -3.95 -19.62
N ALA A 189 13.61 -3.59 -19.27
CA ALA A 189 14.84 -4.22 -19.76
C ALA A 189 15.34 -5.23 -18.73
N THR A 190 14.97 -6.50 -18.92
CA THR A 190 15.39 -7.61 -18.04
C THR A 190 16.81 -8.08 -18.31
N GLN A 191 17.56 -8.37 -17.26
CA GLN A 191 18.94 -8.85 -17.33
C GLN A 191 19.05 -10.38 -17.15
N ILE A 192 17.93 -11.10 -17.05
CA ILE A 192 17.88 -12.55 -16.77
C ILE A 192 18.85 -13.37 -17.64
N LYS A 193 18.88 -13.11 -18.96
CA LYS A 193 19.75 -13.84 -19.90
C LYS A 193 21.24 -13.68 -19.58
N MET A 194 21.63 -12.56 -18.99
CA MET A 194 23.01 -12.32 -18.57
C MET A 194 23.32 -13.09 -17.29
N HIS A 195 22.45 -13.02 -16.28
CA HIS A 195 22.63 -13.67 -14.98
C HIS A 195 22.51 -15.20 -15.02
N GLN A 196 21.79 -15.73 -16.01
CA GLN A 196 21.72 -17.16 -16.32
C GLN A 196 23.10 -17.83 -16.43
N LYS A 197 24.11 -17.12 -16.95
CA LYS A 197 25.47 -17.63 -17.12
C LYS A 197 26.19 -17.87 -15.78
N TYR A 198 25.77 -17.16 -14.74
CA TYR A 198 26.33 -17.25 -13.38
C TYR A 198 25.43 -18.05 -12.43
N GLY A 199 24.23 -18.42 -12.90
CA GLY A 199 23.23 -19.15 -12.14
C GLY A 199 22.48 -18.31 -11.11
N GLY A 200 22.68 -17.00 -11.07
CA GLY A 200 22.04 -16.04 -10.16
C GLY A 200 22.55 -14.63 -10.42
N VAL A 201 21.94 -13.64 -9.75
CA VAL A 201 22.27 -12.22 -9.96
C VAL A 201 23.69 -11.91 -9.49
N MET A 202 24.49 -11.31 -10.38
CA MET A 202 25.82 -10.79 -10.06
C MET A 202 25.72 -9.27 -9.84
N PRO A 203 25.86 -8.76 -8.59
CA PRO A 203 25.50 -7.37 -8.27
C PRO A 203 26.23 -6.28 -9.07
N GLU A 204 27.52 -6.46 -9.32
CA GLU A 204 28.32 -5.51 -10.12
C GLU A 204 27.86 -5.46 -11.58
N MET A 205 27.57 -6.63 -12.18
CA MET A 205 27.03 -6.69 -13.53
C MET A 205 25.65 -6.06 -13.62
N ALA A 206 24.80 -6.28 -12.60
CA ALA A 206 23.47 -5.69 -12.57
C ALA A 206 23.52 -4.16 -12.58
N SER A 207 24.37 -3.58 -11.73
CA SER A 207 24.59 -2.13 -11.65
C SER A 207 25.03 -1.52 -12.99
N ARG A 208 25.95 -2.19 -13.71
CA ARG A 208 26.41 -1.75 -15.05
C ARG A 208 25.29 -1.80 -16.07
N LEU A 209 24.52 -2.88 -16.09
CA LEU A 209 23.41 -3.03 -17.03
C LEU A 209 22.29 -2.01 -16.78
N HIS A 210 22.00 -1.65 -15.52
CA HIS A 210 21.09 -0.52 -15.26
C HIS A 210 21.65 0.78 -15.85
N THR A 211 22.95 1.04 -15.69
CA THR A 211 23.59 2.26 -16.19
C THR A 211 23.54 2.35 -17.72
N GLU A 212 23.74 1.22 -18.41
CA GLU A 212 23.63 1.13 -19.87
C GLU A 212 22.18 1.33 -20.36
N ASN A 213 21.19 0.79 -19.62
CA ASN A 213 19.82 0.73 -20.10
C ASN A 213 18.92 1.89 -19.64
N ILE A 214 19.23 2.59 -18.54
CA ILE A 214 18.29 3.53 -17.91
C ILE A 214 17.80 4.64 -18.86
N THR A 215 18.68 5.16 -19.72
CA THR A 215 18.32 6.20 -20.70
C THR A 215 17.52 5.63 -21.87
N ILE A 216 17.76 4.37 -22.25
CA ILE A 216 17.05 3.67 -23.31
C ILE A 216 15.61 3.42 -22.88
N VAL A 217 15.41 2.79 -21.71
CA VAL A 217 14.06 2.50 -21.20
C VAL A 217 13.27 3.77 -20.90
N LEU A 218 13.94 4.85 -20.44
CA LEU A 218 13.32 6.15 -20.25
C LEU A 218 12.78 6.71 -21.57
N LYS A 219 13.59 6.68 -22.63
CA LYS A 219 13.19 7.17 -23.95
C LYS A 219 12.02 6.35 -24.50
N GLU A 220 12.11 5.03 -24.44
CA GLU A 220 11.04 4.13 -24.90
C GLU A 220 9.73 4.36 -24.13
N ALA A 221 9.79 4.58 -22.81
CA ALA A 221 8.61 4.82 -22.00
C ALA A 221 7.91 6.13 -22.36
N LEU A 222 8.68 7.19 -22.66
CA LEU A 222 8.14 8.47 -23.13
C LEU A 222 7.53 8.35 -24.54
N ASP A 223 8.21 7.65 -25.45
CA ASP A 223 7.73 7.40 -26.81
C ASP A 223 6.42 6.58 -26.80
N GLU A 224 6.33 5.53 -25.97
CA GLU A 224 5.12 4.70 -25.82
C GLU A 224 3.96 5.50 -25.20
N ALA A 225 4.23 6.29 -24.16
CA ALA A 225 3.23 7.14 -23.51
C ALA A 225 2.80 8.34 -24.38
N LYS A 226 3.62 8.71 -25.38
CA LYS A 226 3.44 9.88 -26.26
C LYS A 226 3.35 11.19 -25.48
N ILE A 227 4.22 11.37 -24.50
CA ILE A 227 4.32 12.59 -23.69
C ILE A 227 5.76 13.05 -23.55
N THR A 228 5.94 14.29 -23.12
CA THR A 228 7.24 14.89 -22.83
C THR A 228 7.50 14.94 -21.32
N LEU A 229 8.77 15.10 -20.93
CA LEU A 229 9.16 15.23 -19.51
C LEU A 229 8.58 16.48 -18.84
N ASP A 230 8.24 17.51 -19.63
CA ASP A 230 7.55 18.72 -19.16
C ASP A 230 6.13 18.43 -18.66
N GLU A 231 5.48 17.35 -19.11
CA GLU A 231 4.14 16.94 -18.69
C GLU A 231 4.10 16.04 -17.46
N ILE A 232 5.26 15.57 -16.97
CA ILE A 232 5.34 14.77 -15.74
C ILE A 232 5.06 15.66 -14.54
N ASP A 233 4.39 15.21 -13.50
CA ASP A 233 4.14 16.01 -12.29
C ASP A 233 5.09 15.63 -11.15
N ALA A 234 5.54 14.36 -11.09
CA ALA A 234 6.58 13.92 -10.15
C ALA A 234 7.37 12.73 -10.68
N PHE A 235 8.59 12.58 -10.16
CA PHE A 235 9.49 11.47 -10.45
C PHE A 235 9.54 10.53 -9.25
N ALA A 236 9.12 9.28 -9.45
CA ALA A 236 9.14 8.24 -8.44
C ALA A 236 10.29 7.26 -8.68
N VAL A 237 10.84 6.72 -7.60
CA VAL A 237 11.93 5.75 -7.70
C VAL A 237 11.95 4.78 -6.54
N THR A 238 12.32 3.54 -6.82
CA THR A 238 12.61 2.56 -5.78
C THR A 238 13.80 3.01 -4.95
N ARG A 239 13.57 3.34 -3.68
CA ARG A 239 14.64 3.68 -2.72
C ARG A 239 15.26 2.42 -2.12
N GLY A 240 14.44 1.38 -1.95
CA GLY A 240 14.83 0.10 -1.39
C GLY A 240 13.61 -0.73 -0.93
N PRO A 241 13.84 -1.92 -0.36
CA PRO A 241 15.13 -2.61 -0.28
C PRO A 241 15.65 -3.07 -1.66
N GLY A 242 16.91 -3.50 -1.74
CA GLY A 242 17.52 -3.96 -2.99
C GLY A 242 19.05 -3.90 -3.01
N LEU A 243 19.64 -4.22 -4.16
CA LEU A 243 21.10 -4.18 -4.36
C LEU A 243 21.58 -2.73 -4.40
N ILE A 244 22.49 -2.36 -3.49
CA ILE A 244 22.95 -0.97 -3.33
C ILE A 244 23.43 -0.30 -4.62
N GLY A 245 24.23 -1.00 -5.43
CA GLY A 245 24.73 -0.48 -6.70
C GLY A 245 23.63 -0.28 -7.74
N ALA A 246 22.64 -1.18 -7.78
CA ALA A 246 21.50 -1.11 -8.68
C ALA A 246 20.56 0.03 -8.29
N LEU A 247 20.19 0.13 -7.01
CA LEU A 247 19.35 1.19 -6.45
C LEU A 247 19.92 2.58 -6.74
N HIS A 248 21.25 2.73 -6.63
CA HIS A 248 21.90 4.01 -6.89
C HIS A 248 21.67 4.50 -8.32
N VAL A 249 21.66 3.63 -9.32
CA VAL A 249 21.48 4.04 -10.72
C VAL A 249 20.10 4.68 -10.92
N GLY A 250 19.04 4.00 -10.49
CA GLY A 250 17.68 4.52 -10.58
C GLY A 250 17.51 5.81 -9.79
N LEU A 251 18.02 5.87 -8.55
CA LEU A 251 17.92 7.05 -7.71
C LEU A 251 18.64 8.27 -8.33
N GLN A 252 19.82 8.09 -8.91
CA GLN A 252 20.54 9.18 -9.57
C GLN A 252 19.80 9.67 -10.81
N ALA A 253 19.20 8.77 -11.59
CA ALA A 253 18.38 9.16 -12.75
C ALA A 253 17.15 9.99 -12.29
N ALA A 254 16.40 9.50 -11.30
CA ALA A 254 15.23 10.20 -10.78
C ALA A 254 15.57 11.56 -10.17
N LYS A 255 16.64 11.65 -9.37
CA LYS A 255 17.13 12.92 -8.81
C LYS A 255 17.54 13.91 -9.89
N THR A 256 18.22 13.45 -10.93
CA THR A 256 18.65 14.30 -12.05
C THR A 256 17.44 14.88 -12.77
N LEU A 257 16.42 14.06 -13.04
CA LEU A 257 15.18 14.52 -13.64
C LEU A 257 14.43 15.50 -12.72
N ALA A 258 14.26 15.17 -11.44
CA ALA A 258 13.61 16.04 -10.46
C ALA A 258 14.32 17.40 -10.34
N LEU A 259 15.66 17.42 -10.36
CA LEU A 259 16.45 18.64 -10.31
C LEU A 259 16.29 19.50 -11.58
N ILE A 260 16.39 18.90 -12.77
CA ILE A 260 16.32 19.62 -14.04
C ILE A 260 14.93 20.23 -14.25
N TYR A 261 13.88 19.45 -14.02
CA TYR A 261 12.49 19.88 -14.25
C TYR A 261 11.86 20.57 -13.04
N LYS A 262 12.57 20.62 -11.90
CA LYS A 262 12.11 21.21 -10.63
C LYS A 262 10.79 20.61 -10.16
N LYS A 263 10.69 19.28 -10.20
CA LYS A 263 9.49 18.52 -9.81
C LYS A 263 9.76 17.63 -8.60
N PRO A 264 8.74 17.27 -7.82
CA PRO A 264 8.91 16.41 -6.66
C PRO A 264 9.57 15.07 -6.97
N LEU A 265 10.37 14.60 -6.01
CA LEU A 265 10.96 13.26 -5.98
C LEU A 265 10.19 12.42 -4.96
N ILE A 266 9.72 11.24 -5.37
CA ILE A 266 8.97 10.32 -4.50
C ILE A 266 9.79 9.06 -4.27
N PRO A 267 10.27 8.79 -3.03
CA PRO A 267 10.86 7.51 -2.69
C PRO A 267 9.76 6.47 -2.54
N VAL A 268 9.92 5.31 -3.17
CA VAL A 268 8.96 4.21 -3.08
C VAL A 268 9.64 2.98 -2.49
N HIS A 269 8.94 2.34 -1.55
CA HIS A 269 9.35 1.08 -0.98
C HIS A 269 8.99 -0.07 -1.92
N HIS A 270 9.98 -0.88 -2.30
CA HIS A 270 9.85 -1.93 -3.31
C HIS A 270 8.75 -2.96 -2.97
N LEU A 271 8.72 -3.48 -1.73
CA LEU A 271 7.71 -4.47 -1.33
C LEU A 271 6.30 -3.89 -1.21
N ALA A 272 6.18 -2.63 -0.78
CA ALA A 272 4.90 -1.94 -0.77
C ALA A 272 4.37 -1.82 -2.20
N ALA A 273 5.24 -1.53 -3.17
CA ALA A 273 4.88 -1.50 -4.57
C ALA A 273 4.35 -2.84 -5.09
N HIS A 274 4.99 -3.95 -4.74
CA HIS A 274 4.45 -5.28 -5.04
C HIS A 274 3.03 -5.50 -4.50
N ILE A 275 2.71 -4.98 -3.30
CA ILE A 275 1.34 -5.04 -2.75
C ILE A 275 0.39 -4.17 -3.59
N TYR A 276 0.73 -2.89 -3.78
CA TYR A 276 -0.10 -1.91 -4.51
C TYR A 276 -0.27 -2.23 -6.00
N ALA A 277 0.62 -3.02 -6.61
CA ALA A 277 0.48 -3.51 -7.98
C ALA A 277 -0.85 -4.24 -8.21
N ASN A 278 -1.42 -4.83 -7.16
CA ASN A 278 -2.71 -5.52 -7.20
C ASN A 278 -3.90 -4.57 -7.51
N GLU A 279 -3.74 -3.26 -7.31
CA GLU A 279 -4.77 -2.28 -7.66
C GLU A 279 -4.94 -2.03 -9.16
N PHE A 280 -4.03 -2.54 -10.00
CA PHE A 280 -4.30 -2.66 -11.44
C PHE A 280 -5.35 -3.74 -11.75
N VAL A 281 -5.63 -4.64 -10.80
CA VAL A 281 -6.63 -5.71 -10.92
C VAL A 281 -7.92 -5.31 -10.22
N LYS A 282 -7.81 -4.91 -8.95
CA LYS A 282 -8.96 -4.66 -8.07
C LYS A 282 -8.55 -3.79 -6.88
N GLU A 283 -9.48 -2.99 -6.39
CA GLU A 283 -9.33 -2.19 -5.16
C GLU A 283 -8.95 -3.06 -3.95
N LEU A 284 -8.03 -2.54 -3.13
CA LEU A 284 -7.65 -3.14 -1.86
C LEU A 284 -8.74 -2.93 -0.80
N LYS A 285 -9.15 -4.01 -0.11
CA LYS A 285 -10.20 -3.98 0.91
C LYS A 285 -9.64 -4.27 2.29
N PHE A 286 -9.62 -3.26 3.14
CA PHE A 286 -9.04 -3.36 4.47
C PHE A 286 -10.05 -3.77 5.57
N PRO A 287 -9.60 -4.47 6.62
CA PRO A 287 -8.25 -4.99 6.78
C PRO A 287 -7.93 -6.17 5.84
N LEU A 288 -6.70 -6.23 5.35
CA LEU A 288 -6.23 -7.29 4.45
C LEU A 288 -4.95 -7.93 4.96
N ILE A 289 -4.64 -9.10 4.42
CA ILE A 289 -3.35 -9.76 4.61
C ILE A 289 -2.65 -9.92 3.26
N ALA A 290 -1.42 -9.44 3.17
CA ALA A 290 -0.58 -9.54 2.00
C ALA A 290 0.50 -10.62 2.21
N LEU A 291 0.52 -11.63 1.35
CA LEU A 291 1.59 -12.60 1.26
C LEU A 291 2.58 -12.14 0.19
N VAL A 292 3.69 -11.56 0.63
CA VAL A 292 4.74 -11.00 -0.22
C VAL A 292 5.87 -12.01 -0.38
N VAL A 293 5.99 -12.58 -1.58
CA VAL A 293 6.94 -13.66 -1.87
C VAL A 293 7.72 -13.38 -3.15
N SER A 294 9.00 -13.02 -3.01
CA SER A 294 9.92 -12.69 -4.10
C SER A 294 11.16 -13.61 -4.07
N GLY A 295 12.15 -13.31 -4.90
CA GLY A 295 13.46 -13.95 -4.85
C GLY A 295 14.14 -13.78 -3.48
N GLY A 296 14.04 -12.58 -2.88
CA GLY A 296 14.72 -12.20 -1.65
C GLY A 296 13.82 -11.99 -0.43
N ASN A 297 12.49 -12.01 -0.59
CA ASN A 297 11.54 -11.73 0.49
C ASN A 297 10.51 -12.83 0.63
N THR A 298 10.10 -13.08 1.86
CA THR A 298 8.98 -13.96 2.21
C THR A 298 8.38 -13.44 3.49
N GLU A 299 7.30 -12.66 3.35
CA GLU A 299 6.69 -11.88 4.41
C GLU A 299 5.17 -12.03 4.37
N LEU A 300 4.58 -12.06 5.57
CA LEU A 300 3.15 -12.01 5.80
C LEU A 300 2.84 -10.68 6.48
N VAL A 301 2.19 -9.78 5.75
CA VAL A 301 1.97 -8.39 6.17
C VAL A 301 0.49 -8.17 6.38
N TYR A 302 0.09 -7.85 7.60
CA TYR A 302 -1.26 -7.43 7.92
C TYR A 302 -1.40 -5.92 7.71
N MET A 303 -2.48 -5.50 7.04
CA MET A 303 -2.75 -4.09 6.77
C MET A 303 -4.14 -3.70 7.23
N ARG A 304 -4.22 -2.77 8.19
CA ARG A 304 -5.50 -2.21 8.67
C ARG A 304 -6.06 -1.11 7.76
N GLY A 305 -5.22 -0.57 6.89
CA GLY A 305 -5.52 0.50 5.96
C GLY A 305 -4.32 0.73 5.03
N HIS A 306 -4.45 1.69 4.12
CA HIS A 306 -3.34 2.11 3.27
C HIS A 306 -2.12 2.49 4.12
N PHE A 307 -0.94 2.04 3.69
CA PHE A 307 0.36 2.30 4.31
C PHE A 307 0.49 1.90 5.79
N ASN A 308 -0.45 1.15 6.34
CA ASN A 308 -0.34 0.54 7.66
C ASN A 308 0.23 -0.87 7.50
N PHE A 309 1.55 -1.03 7.58
CA PHE A 309 2.21 -2.33 7.40
C PHE A 309 2.61 -2.95 8.73
N GLU A 310 1.98 -4.06 9.09
CA GLU A 310 2.33 -4.88 10.26
C GLU A 310 2.90 -6.22 9.78
N ILE A 311 4.23 -6.40 9.82
CA ILE A 311 4.85 -7.69 9.50
C ILE A 311 4.55 -8.67 10.64
N ILE A 312 3.65 -9.62 10.41
CA ILE A 312 3.26 -10.62 11.42
C ILE A 312 4.09 -11.91 11.30
N GLY A 313 4.69 -12.17 10.14
CA GLY A 313 5.58 -13.29 9.91
C GLY A 313 6.56 -13.03 8.77
N GLN A 314 7.77 -13.55 8.90
CA GLN A 314 8.81 -13.44 7.87
C GLN A 314 9.74 -14.66 7.86
N THR A 315 10.48 -14.85 6.79
CA THR A 315 11.57 -15.84 6.80
C THR A 315 12.68 -15.42 7.77
N LYS A 316 13.28 -16.39 8.46
CA LYS A 316 14.46 -16.19 9.32
C LYS A 316 15.77 -16.51 8.61
N ASP A 317 15.70 -17.09 7.42
CA ASP A 317 16.86 -17.47 6.61
C ASP A 317 16.62 -17.15 5.12
N ASP A 318 16.61 -18.16 4.24
CA ASP A 318 16.38 -17.95 2.82
C ASP A 318 14.92 -17.56 2.57
N ALA A 319 14.70 -16.71 1.57
CA ALA A 319 13.38 -16.55 0.99
C ALA A 319 12.99 -17.79 0.17
N VAL A 320 11.68 -18.00 -0.02
CA VAL A 320 11.17 -19.12 -0.82
C VAL A 320 11.68 -19.07 -2.26
N GLY A 321 11.82 -17.89 -2.86
CA GLY A 321 12.35 -17.73 -4.22
C GLY A 321 13.81 -18.19 -4.33
N GLU A 322 14.68 -17.77 -3.42
CA GLU A 322 16.07 -18.26 -3.36
C GLU A 322 16.14 -19.78 -3.20
N CYS A 323 15.28 -20.35 -2.36
CA CYS A 323 15.19 -21.80 -2.18
C CYS A 323 14.84 -22.51 -3.50
N TYR A 324 13.87 -21.99 -4.26
CA TYR A 324 13.53 -22.47 -5.61
C TYR A 324 14.71 -22.39 -6.57
N ASP A 325 15.39 -21.26 -6.63
CA ASP A 325 16.55 -21.06 -7.51
C ASP A 325 17.68 -22.04 -7.20
N LYS A 326 17.93 -22.30 -5.91
CA LYS A 326 18.96 -23.25 -5.49
C LYS A 326 18.58 -24.69 -5.86
N VAL A 327 17.34 -25.09 -5.62
CA VAL A 327 16.85 -26.43 -5.96
C VAL A 327 16.89 -26.65 -7.47
N ALA A 328 16.42 -25.67 -8.26
CA ALA A 328 16.45 -25.72 -9.72
C ALA A 328 17.89 -25.88 -10.25
N ARG A 329 18.85 -25.16 -9.67
CA ARG A 329 20.26 -25.27 -10.06
C ARG A 329 20.82 -26.68 -9.85
N VAL A 330 20.51 -27.32 -8.72
CA VAL A 330 20.99 -28.68 -8.41
C VAL A 330 20.31 -29.75 -9.27
N LEU A 331 19.08 -29.48 -9.72
CA LEU A 331 18.36 -30.31 -10.69
C LEU A 331 18.80 -30.07 -12.14
N GLY A 332 19.64 -29.07 -12.41
CA GLY A 332 20.06 -28.71 -13.77
C GLY A 332 18.97 -27.99 -14.58
N LEU A 333 18.01 -27.36 -13.92
CA LEU A 333 16.89 -26.64 -14.55
C LEU A 333 17.23 -25.18 -14.90
N GLY A 334 18.40 -24.69 -14.48
CA GLY A 334 18.87 -23.34 -14.75
C GLY A 334 18.34 -22.30 -13.76
N TYR A 335 18.41 -21.03 -14.16
CA TYR A 335 17.96 -19.85 -13.42
C TYR A 335 17.13 -18.95 -14.36
N PRO A 336 16.05 -18.30 -13.91
CA PRO A 336 15.37 -18.48 -12.63
C PRO A 336 14.70 -19.85 -12.50
N GLY A 337 14.63 -20.38 -11.28
CA GLY A 337 14.20 -21.74 -10.97
C GLY A 337 12.69 -21.92 -10.82
N GLY A 338 11.95 -20.86 -10.54
CA GLY A 338 10.49 -20.90 -10.30
C GLY A 338 9.69 -21.55 -11.44
N VAL A 339 9.84 -21.01 -12.65
CA VAL A 339 9.09 -21.45 -13.84
C VAL A 339 9.32 -22.91 -14.23
N PRO A 340 10.57 -23.42 -14.34
CA PRO A 340 10.78 -24.82 -14.70
C PRO A 340 10.29 -25.78 -13.62
N ILE A 341 10.45 -25.46 -12.33
CA ILE A 341 9.92 -26.28 -11.23
C ILE A 341 8.39 -26.36 -11.31
N ASP A 342 7.70 -25.23 -11.47
CA ASP A 342 6.22 -25.22 -11.56
C ASP A 342 5.70 -26.05 -12.74
N LYS A 343 6.38 -25.99 -13.89
CA LYS A 343 6.02 -26.80 -15.07
C LYS A 343 6.19 -28.31 -14.85
N LEU A 344 7.24 -28.72 -14.14
CA LEU A 344 7.53 -30.12 -13.86
C LEU A 344 6.68 -30.68 -12.73
N ALA A 345 6.41 -29.86 -11.70
CA ALA A 345 5.56 -30.20 -10.57
C ALA A 345 4.15 -30.63 -11.02
N ARG A 346 3.57 -29.96 -12.04
CA ARG A 346 2.25 -30.34 -12.60
C ARG A 346 2.21 -31.72 -13.26
N LYS A 347 3.36 -32.30 -13.62
CA LYS A 347 3.47 -33.64 -14.20
C LYS A 347 3.85 -34.70 -13.17
N GLY A 348 4.26 -34.28 -11.98
CA GLY A 348 4.69 -35.15 -10.90
C GLY A 348 3.58 -35.50 -9.94
N THR A 349 3.90 -36.42 -9.03
CA THR A 349 3.07 -36.76 -7.87
C THR A 349 3.89 -36.52 -6.60
N HIS A 350 3.23 -36.09 -5.52
CA HIS A 350 3.87 -35.97 -4.22
C HIS A 350 4.34 -37.35 -3.71
N ARG A 351 5.65 -37.61 -3.73
CA ARG A 351 6.23 -38.91 -3.30
C ARG A 351 7.39 -38.79 -2.32
N TYR A 352 8.03 -37.63 -2.26
CA TYR A 352 9.17 -37.39 -1.39
C TYR A 352 8.70 -36.70 -0.12
N ASN A 353 9.00 -37.30 1.04
CA ASN A 353 8.71 -36.70 2.34
C ASN A 353 9.79 -35.66 2.67
N LEU A 354 9.42 -34.38 2.68
CA LEU A 354 10.33 -33.25 2.86
C LEU A 354 9.98 -32.49 4.14
N PRO A 355 10.97 -31.87 4.84
CA PRO A 355 10.70 -31.11 6.04
C PRO A 355 9.93 -29.83 5.72
N SER A 356 8.90 -29.53 6.51
CA SER A 356 8.13 -28.29 6.36
C SER A 356 8.97 -27.07 6.74
N PRO A 357 8.96 -25.99 5.95
CA PRO A 357 9.65 -24.74 6.26
C PRO A 357 8.86 -23.84 7.24
N ALA A 358 7.67 -24.25 7.70
CA ALA A 358 6.90 -23.51 8.70
C ALA A 358 7.49 -23.72 10.11
N LEU A 359 7.82 -22.64 10.82
CA LEU A 359 8.24 -22.73 12.22
C LEU A 359 7.04 -23.04 13.12
N GLN A 360 7.23 -23.80 14.22
CA GLN A 360 6.09 -24.26 15.03
C GLN A 360 5.32 -23.10 15.70
N ASN A 361 6.03 -22.09 16.21
CA ASN A 361 5.44 -20.94 16.90
C ASN A 361 5.36 -19.72 15.97
N GLY A 362 4.32 -18.90 16.16
CA GLY A 362 4.10 -17.67 15.38
C GLY A 362 3.78 -17.91 13.90
N TYR A 363 4.18 -16.97 13.05
CA TYR A 363 3.94 -16.95 11.60
C TYR A 363 5.22 -16.99 10.75
N ASP A 364 6.36 -17.20 11.38
CA ASP A 364 7.66 -17.17 10.72
C ASP A 364 7.99 -18.45 9.93
N PHE A 365 8.94 -18.33 9.01
CA PHE A 365 9.39 -19.37 8.08
C PHE A 365 10.91 -19.64 8.17
N SER A 366 11.34 -20.81 7.70
CA SER A 366 12.75 -21.19 7.53
C SER A 366 12.86 -22.17 6.35
N TYR A 367 13.38 -21.70 5.22
CA TYR A 367 13.52 -22.48 3.98
C TYR A 367 14.88 -23.15 3.84
N SER A 368 15.90 -22.75 4.61
CA SER A 368 17.25 -23.31 4.52
C SER A 368 17.31 -24.82 4.83
N GLY A 369 16.46 -25.29 5.74
CA GLY A 369 16.32 -26.71 6.08
C GLY A 369 15.74 -27.53 4.94
N LEU A 370 14.68 -27.03 4.30
CA LEU A 370 14.08 -27.65 3.11
C LEU A 370 15.08 -27.70 1.94
N LYS A 371 15.75 -26.58 1.66
CA LYS A 371 16.81 -26.45 0.65
C LYS A 371 17.89 -27.53 0.85
N THR A 372 18.45 -27.60 2.06
CA THR A 372 19.54 -28.52 2.40
C THR A 372 19.10 -29.98 2.29
N HIS A 373 17.88 -30.29 2.76
CA HIS A 373 17.33 -31.65 2.67
C HIS A 373 17.18 -32.12 1.22
N VAL A 374 16.60 -31.29 0.35
CA VAL A 374 16.41 -31.61 -1.07
C VAL A 374 17.76 -31.81 -1.78
N ILE A 375 18.73 -30.94 -1.53
CA ILE A 375 20.08 -31.07 -2.12
C ILE A 375 20.76 -32.37 -1.68
N ASN A 376 20.67 -32.71 -0.38
CA ASN A 376 21.24 -33.94 0.14
C ASN A 376 20.55 -35.19 -0.40
N LEU A 377 19.21 -35.16 -0.54
CA LEU A 377 18.45 -36.22 -1.17
C LEU A 377 18.91 -36.47 -2.61
N ILE A 378 19.12 -35.41 -3.39
CA ILE A 378 19.63 -35.49 -4.78
C ILE A 378 21.03 -36.09 -4.81
N ASN A 379 21.94 -35.58 -3.99
CA ASN A 379 23.33 -36.03 -3.98
C ASN A 379 23.47 -37.48 -3.50
N ASN A 380 22.80 -37.85 -2.41
CA ASN A 380 22.87 -39.19 -1.84
C ASN A 380 22.27 -40.25 -2.78
N THR A 381 21.15 -39.94 -3.45
CA THR A 381 20.54 -40.84 -4.43
C THR A 381 21.49 -41.08 -5.61
N LYS A 382 22.10 -40.01 -6.14
CA LYS A 382 23.10 -40.12 -7.23
C LYS A 382 24.34 -40.93 -6.81
N GLN A 383 24.87 -40.69 -5.62
CA GLN A 383 26.03 -41.41 -5.09
C GLN A 383 25.78 -42.92 -4.91
N ARG A 384 24.54 -43.30 -4.60
CA ARG A 384 24.12 -44.71 -4.48
C ARG A 384 23.77 -45.37 -5.83
N GLY A 385 23.99 -44.67 -6.95
CA GLY A 385 23.64 -45.16 -8.29
C GLY A 385 22.15 -45.16 -8.60
N GLY A 386 21.33 -44.50 -7.76
CA GLY A 386 19.90 -44.34 -7.99
C GLY A 386 19.58 -43.13 -8.87
N SER A 387 18.34 -43.09 -9.37
CA SER A 387 17.78 -41.96 -10.12
C SER A 387 16.61 -41.32 -9.36
N ILE A 388 16.48 -40.00 -9.47
CA ILE A 388 15.32 -39.26 -8.97
C ILE A 388 14.35 -39.03 -10.11
N VAL A 389 13.06 -39.22 -9.84
CA VAL A 389 12.00 -38.76 -10.74
C VAL A 389 11.84 -37.26 -10.51
N VAL A 390 12.35 -36.46 -11.46
CA VAL A 390 12.48 -35.00 -11.28
C VAL A 390 11.12 -34.35 -11.12
N GLU A 391 10.11 -34.82 -11.86
CA GLU A 391 8.73 -34.37 -11.79
C GLU A 391 8.14 -34.56 -10.39
N ASP A 392 8.27 -35.77 -9.83
CA ASP A 392 7.78 -36.11 -8.48
C ASP A 392 8.50 -35.30 -7.39
N LEU A 393 9.82 -35.06 -7.54
CA LEU A 393 10.56 -34.23 -6.60
C LEU A 393 10.14 -32.76 -6.70
N CYS A 394 9.93 -32.23 -7.91
CA CYS A 394 9.42 -30.88 -8.10
C CYS A 394 8.02 -30.73 -7.50
N ALA A 395 7.13 -31.72 -7.67
CA ALA A 395 5.80 -31.74 -7.08
C ALA A 395 5.86 -31.73 -5.54
N SER A 396 6.62 -32.66 -4.94
CA SER A 396 6.81 -32.71 -3.50
C SER A 396 7.44 -31.43 -2.94
N PHE A 397 8.47 -30.90 -3.58
CA PHE A 397 9.13 -29.67 -3.15
C PHE A 397 8.18 -28.46 -3.22
N GLN A 398 7.47 -28.31 -4.34
CA GLN A 398 6.55 -27.19 -4.54
C GLN A 398 5.42 -27.20 -3.51
N GLU A 399 4.79 -28.35 -3.33
CA GLU A 399 3.72 -28.52 -2.35
C GLU A 399 4.22 -28.24 -0.93
N THR A 400 5.33 -28.86 -0.50
CA THR A 400 5.88 -28.61 0.85
C THR A 400 6.27 -27.15 1.08
N ALA A 401 6.88 -26.50 0.08
CA ALA A 401 7.29 -25.10 0.19
C ALA A 401 6.08 -24.14 0.25
N MET A 402 5.10 -24.32 -0.64
CA MET A 402 3.96 -23.41 -0.76
C MET A 402 2.94 -23.63 0.36
N ASP A 403 2.74 -24.88 0.82
CA ASP A 403 1.79 -25.17 1.89
C ASP A 403 2.21 -24.53 3.21
N ALA A 404 3.49 -24.33 3.47
CA ALA A 404 3.93 -23.55 4.62
C ALA A 404 3.37 -22.13 4.59
N LEU A 405 3.43 -21.45 3.45
CA LEU A 405 2.89 -20.10 3.26
C LEU A 405 1.37 -20.07 3.43
N VAL A 406 0.68 -21.01 2.78
CA VAL A 406 -0.78 -21.12 2.83
C VAL A 406 -1.26 -21.42 4.25
N ASN A 407 -0.59 -22.34 4.95
CA ASN A 407 -0.96 -22.71 6.33
C ASN A 407 -0.72 -21.57 7.32
N LYS A 408 0.35 -20.78 7.18
CA LYS A 408 0.56 -19.59 8.01
C LYS A 408 -0.47 -18.50 7.72
N THR A 409 -0.83 -18.31 6.45
CA THR A 409 -1.90 -17.39 6.05
C THR A 409 -3.25 -17.83 6.61
N LYS A 410 -3.55 -19.14 6.56
CA LYS A 410 -4.76 -19.73 7.15
C LYS A 410 -4.81 -19.51 8.65
N LYS A 411 -3.70 -19.73 9.36
CA LYS A 411 -3.61 -19.51 10.81
C LYS A 411 -3.92 -18.06 11.19
N ALA A 412 -3.57 -17.08 10.36
CA ALA A 412 -3.81 -15.66 10.67
C ALA A 412 -5.31 -15.33 10.82
N PHE A 413 -6.22 -16.11 10.22
CA PHE A 413 -7.67 -15.96 10.42
C PHE A 413 -8.13 -16.27 11.85
N GLU A 414 -7.33 -16.96 12.66
CA GLU A 414 -7.65 -17.28 14.06
C GLU A 414 -7.50 -16.04 14.96
N GLU A 415 -6.62 -15.10 14.59
CA GLU A 415 -6.23 -13.95 15.43
C GLU A 415 -6.59 -12.59 14.80
N PHE A 416 -6.72 -12.51 13.48
CA PHE A 416 -6.92 -11.25 12.75
C PHE A 416 -8.25 -11.24 11.98
N GLU A 417 -8.95 -10.10 11.99
CA GLU A 417 -10.03 -9.83 11.04
C GLU A 417 -9.40 -9.57 9.67
N ILE A 418 -9.71 -10.42 8.69
CA ILE A 418 -9.20 -10.34 7.32
C ILE A 418 -10.41 -10.31 6.38
N LYS A 419 -10.49 -9.29 5.52
CA LYS A 419 -11.52 -9.17 4.48
C LYS A 419 -11.03 -9.51 3.08
N GLN A 420 -9.70 -9.50 2.90
CA GLN A 420 -9.07 -9.79 1.62
C GLN A 420 -7.67 -10.39 1.82
N ILE A 421 -7.33 -11.36 0.98
CA ILE A 421 -5.97 -11.89 0.83
C ILE A 421 -5.34 -11.29 -0.43
N VAL A 422 -4.11 -10.79 -0.33
CA VAL A 422 -3.38 -10.23 -1.46
C VAL A 422 -2.09 -11.03 -1.67
N LEU A 423 -1.85 -11.48 -2.89
CA LEU A 423 -0.60 -12.15 -3.26
C LEU A 423 0.32 -11.17 -3.99
N ALA A 424 1.61 -11.17 -3.66
CA ALA A 424 2.56 -10.19 -4.20
C ALA A 424 3.97 -10.78 -4.37
N GLY A 425 4.79 -10.17 -5.25
CA GLY A 425 6.17 -10.59 -5.53
C GLY A 425 6.31 -11.70 -6.58
N GLY A 426 7.54 -11.97 -7.06
CA GLY A 426 7.79 -12.88 -8.20
C GLY A 426 7.29 -14.32 -8.02
N VAL A 427 7.33 -14.85 -6.80
CA VAL A 427 6.89 -16.22 -6.50
C VAL A 427 5.36 -16.34 -6.51
N SER A 428 4.64 -15.21 -6.46
CA SER A 428 3.19 -15.19 -6.68
C SER A 428 2.79 -15.68 -8.08
N ALA A 429 3.72 -15.80 -9.03
CA ALA A 429 3.49 -16.43 -10.33
C ALA A 429 3.28 -17.95 -10.25
N ASN A 430 3.65 -18.60 -9.14
CA ASN A 430 3.55 -20.05 -8.96
C ASN A 430 2.08 -20.51 -9.03
N SER A 431 1.78 -21.45 -9.94
CA SER A 431 0.39 -21.84 -10.19
C SER A 431 -0.29 -22.52 -9.02
N TYR A 432 0.45 -23.34 -8.28
CA TYR A 432 -0.06 -24.04 -7.11
C TYR A 432 -0.37 -23.06 -5.97
N LEU A 433 0.53 -22.10 -5.71
CA LEU A 433 0.29 -21.07 -4.70
C LEU A 433 -0.98 -20.26 -5.02
N ARG A 434 -1.16 -19.88 -6.29
CA ARG A 434 -2.37 -19.15 -6.74
C ARG A 434 -3.64 -19.94 -6.47
N GLU A 435 -3.67 -21.21 -6.87
CA GLU A 435 -4.82 -22.10 -6.65
C GLU A 435 -5.15 -22.23 -5.16
N ARG A 436 -4.14 -22.49 -4.33
CA ARG A 436 -4.33 -22.68 -2.89
C ARG A 436 -4.79 -21.41 -2.17
N ILE A 437 -4.31 -20.23 -2.58
CA ILE A 437 -4.77 -18.96 -2.00
C ILE A 437 -6.22 -18.65 -2.39
N LEU A 438 -6.61 -18.92 -3.64
CA LEU A 438 -8.00 -18.76 -4.07
C LEU A 438 -8.94 -19.71 -3.31
N GLN A 439 -8.53 -20.97 -3.14
CA GLN A 439 -9.27 -21.94 -2.34
C GLN A 439 -9.39 -21.49 -0.87
N LEU A 440 -8.29 -21.01 -0.27
CA LEU A 440 -8.30 -20.51 1.11
C LEU A 440 -9.26 -19.32 1.28
N ALA A 441 -9.32 -18.42 0.30
CA ALA A 441 -10.23 -17.29 0.32
C ALA A 441 -11.70 -17.73 0.24
N GLU A 442 -12.00 -18.72 -0.61
CA GLU A 442 -13.33 -19.32 -0.72
C GLU A 442 -13.77 -20.00 0.58
N GLU A 443 -12.90 -20.81 1.19
CA GLU A 443 -13.13 -21.49 2.48
C GLU A 443 -13.51 -20.50 3.58
N ASN A 444 -12.87 -19.31 3.59
CA ASN A 444 -13.08 -18.28 4.60
C ASN A 444 -14.08 -17.19 4.19
N LYS A 445 -14.68 -17.29 2.99
CA LYS A 445 -15.66 -16.32 2.45
C LYS A 445 -15.11 -14.90 2.38
N VAL A 446 -13.84 -14.75 2.02
CA VAL A 446 -13.18 -13.46 1.82
C VAL A 446 -12.75 -13.27 0.38
N ASP A 447 -12.43 -12.04 0.02
CA ASP A 447 -11.92 -11.72 -1.32
C ASP A 447 -10.44 -12.13 -1.44
N ALA A 448 -9.98 -12.40 -2.66
CA ALA A 448 -8.55 -12.58 -2.91
C ALA A 448 -8.13 -11.87 -4.19
N ILE A 449 -6.97 -11.22 -4.14
CA ILE A 449 -6.35 -10.64 -5.33
C ILE A 449 -5.08 -11.45 -5.63
N VAL A 450 -5.09 -12.04 -6.83
CA VAL A 450 -3.93 -12.68 -7.43
C VAL A 450 -3.50 -11.81 -8.61
N PRO A 451 -2.26 -11.27 -8.61
CA PRO A 451 -1.81 -10.36 -9.65
C PRO A 451 -1.67 -11.09 -11.00
N PRO A 452 -1.93 -10.41 -12.14
CA PRO A 452 -1.59 -10.96 -13.44
C PRO A 452 -0.08 -11.19 -13.54
N LEU A 453 0.35 -12.14 -14.37
CA LEU A 453 1.77 -12.54 -14.45
C LEU A 453 2.72 -11.38 -14.81
N TRP A 454 2.25 -10.38 -15.56
CA TRP A 454 3.06 -9.21 -15.89
C TRP A 454 3.31 -8.29 -14.69
N CYS A 455 2.47 -8.37 -13.65
CA CYS A 455 2.62 -7.61 -12.40
C CYS A 455 3.43 -8.34 -11.32
N THR A 456 3.80 -9.61 -11.52
CA THR A 456 4.47 -10.38 -10.47
C THR A 456 5.96 -10.10 -10.38
N THR A 457 6.59 -9.77 -11.50
CA THR A 457 8.02 -9.45 -11.56
C THR A 457 8.26 -7.97 -11.27
N ASP A 458 9.51 -7.60 -11.08
CA ASP A 458 9.90 -6.23 -10.81
C ASP A 458 9.67 -5.35 -12.05
N GLN A 459 8.95 -4.24 -11.88
CA GLN A 459 8.63 -3.30 -12.94
C GLN A 459 8.27 -1.92 -12.35
N ALA A 460 8.34 -0.86 -13.14
CA ALA A 460 8.12 0.49 -12.65
C ALA A 460 6.64 0.89 -12.53
N ALA A 461 5.71 0.19 -13.17
CA ALA A 461 4.27 0.45 -12.99
C ALA A 461 3.81 0.21 -11.55
N MET A 462 4.37 -0.78 -10.83
CA MET A 462 4.09 -0.93 -9.39
C MET A 462 4.62 0.25 -8.57
N ILE A 463 5.78 0.80 -8.96
CA ILE A 463 6.37 1.97 -8.34
C ILE A 463 5.49 3.20 -8.59
N ALA A 464 5.05 3.39 -9.84
CA ALA A 464 4.13 4.46 -10.22
C ALA A 464 2.81 4.37 -9.44
N LYS A 465 2.23 3.17 -9.32
CA LYS A 465 0.96 2.95 -8.62
C LYS A 465 1.03 3.34 -7.14
N THR A 466 2.10 2.96 -6.45
CA THR A 466 2.30 3.40 -5.05
C THR A 466 2.59 4.89 -4.97
N ALA A 467 3.41 5.40 -5.88
CA ALA A 467 3.80 6.81 -5.91
C ALA A 467 2.62 7.74 -6.13
N GLU A 468 1.57 7.30 -6.81
CA GLU A 468 0.33 8.07 -6.93
C GLU A 468 -0.30 8.39 -5.57
N TYR A 469 -0.39 7.39 -4.68
CA TYR A 469 -0.86 7.65 -3.32
C TYR A 469 0.12 8.54 -2.56
N LEU A 470 1.43 8.29 -2.66
CA LEU A 470 2.43 9.12 -1.98
C LEU A 470 2.41 10.58 -2.47
N TYR A 471 2.12 10.80 -3.76
CA TYR A 471 1.93 12.12 -4.34
C TYR A 471 0.71 12.82 -3.73
N ASP A 472 -0.41 12.11 -3.65
CA ASP A 472 -1.63 12.65 -3.05
C ASP A 472 -1.47 12.94 -1.54
N LEU A 473 -0.58 12.19 -0.88
CA LEU A 473 -0.16 12.43 0.50
C LEU A 473 0.92 13.52 0.64
N GLN A 474 1.42 14.07 -0.47
CA GLN A 474 2.53 15.02 -0.54
C GLN A 474 3.82 14.52 0.17
N LEU A 475 4.04 13.20 0.16
CA LEU A 475 5.23 12.56 0.72
C LEU A 475 6.37 12.61 -0.30
N PHE A 476 7.10 13.73 -0.29
CA PHE A 476 8.23 14.01 -1.18
C PHE A 476 9.55 14.00 -0.42
N ALA A 477 10.60 13.53 -1.10
CA ALA A 477 11.96 13.51 -0.55
C ALA A 477 12.81 14.69 -1.04
N PRO A 478 13.76 15.18 -0.23
CA PRO A 478 14.77 16.12 -0.68
C PRO A 478 15.76 15.45 -1.66
N LEU A 479 16.46 16.25 -2.46
CA LEU A 479 17.50 15.75 -3.35
C LEU A 479 18.72 15.16 -2.61
N SER A 480 18.84 15.34 -1.29
CA SER A 480 19.85 14.69 -0.44
C SER A 480 19.56 13.20 -0.20
N LEU A 481 18.36 12.70 -0.53
CA LEU A 481 17.91 11.33 -0.26
C LEU A 481 18.94 10.24 -0.58
N GLY A 482 19.26 9.35 0.35
CA GLY A 482 20.06 8.15 0.08
C GLY A 482 19.21 6.95 -0.33
N VAL A 483 19.83 5.96 -0.98
CA VAL A 483 19.25 4.60 -1.09
C VAL A 483 19.35 3.91 0.28
N ASP A 484 18.48 2.93 0.51
CA ASP A 484 18.55 2.09 1.70
C ASP A 484 18.31 0.61 1.31
N PRO A 485 19.38 -0.19 1.19
CA PRO A 485 19.29 -1.61 0.79
C PRO A 485 18.41 -2.46 1.71
N ASN A 486 18.26 -2.06 2.98
CA ASN A 486 17.54 -2.80 4.01
C ASN A 486 16.32 -2.03 4.51
N TRP A 487 15.79 -1.11 3.69
CA TRP A 487 14.70 -0.25 4.09
C TRP A 487 13.51 -1.08 4.55
N GLN A 488 13.01 -0.80 5.76
CA GLN A 488 11.91 -1.54 6.36
C GLN A 488 10.57 -0.96 5.92
N ILE A 489 9.62 -1.83 5.56
CA ILE A 489 8.32 -1.42 5.00
C ILE A 489 7.46 -0.64 5.99
N ASN A 490 7.62 -0.89 7.29
CA ASN A 490 6.95 -0.15 8.37
C ASN A 490 7.57 1.24 8.62
N GLU A 491 8.71 1.56 7.98
CA GLU A 491 9.39 2.86 8.05
C GLU A 491 9.43 3.54 6.66
N PHE A 492 8.43 3.27 5.81
CA PHE A 492 8.36 3.76 4.43
C PHE A 492 8.33 5.30 4.30
N ASP A 493 8.02 6.03 5.37
CA ASP A 493 7.98 7.50 5.44
C ASP A 493 9.21 8.10 6.17
N ASN A 494 10.07 7.26 6.75
CA ASN A 494 11.25 7.67 7.49
C ASN A 494 12.45 7.94 6.56
N PHE A 495 12.38 9.05 5.82
CA PHE A 495 13.46 9.50 4.92
C PHE A 495 13.74 11.01 4.98
N ASN A 496 13.02 11.73 5.85
CA ASN A 496 13.16 13.17 6.05
C ASN A 496 14.09 13.54 7.23
N THR A 497 14.84 12.59 7.75
CA THR A 497 15.75 12.80 8.88
C THR A 497 17.10 13.32 8.37
N ASN A 498 17.35 14.61 8.66
CA ASN A 498 18.69 15.21 8.64
C ASN A 498 19.57 14.63 9.74
#